data_AF-U9VJK2-F1
#
_entry.id   AF-U9VJK2-F1
#
_cell.length_a   1.000
_cell.length_b   1.000
_cell.length_c   1.000
_cell.angle_alpha   90.00
_cell.angle_beta   90.00
_cell.angle_gamma   90.00
#
_symmetry.space_group_name_H-M   'P 1'
#
loop_
_entity.id
_entity.type
_entity.pdbx_description
1 polymer ?
#
loop_
_entity_poly.entity_id
_entity_poly.type
_entity_poly.pdbx_seq_one_letter_code
_entity_poly.pdbx_strand_id
1 'polypeptide(L)'
;MYQLLQLVQLILLHLMKWLQPFLAPICFVLAWSVVALGIWQVIVTARDSVQRAQTMHRIPCTDCAFFTNQAVLKCPLHPTEALSEDAIGCLDFETANPILAAHERLTASD
;
A
#
# COMPACT_ATOMS: atom_id res chain seq x y z
N MET A 1 21.32 57.91 -23.13
CA MET A 1 21.08 57.07 -21.94
C MET A 1 19.60 56.94 -21.60
N TYR A 2 18.87 58.05 -21.37
CA TYR A 2 17.43 58.02 -21.04
C TYR A 2 16.51 57.44 -22.15
N GLN A 3 16.75 57.77 -23.43
CA GLN A 3 15.98 57.16 -24.53
C GLN A 3 16.19 55.65 -24.64
N LEU A 4 17.43 55.17 -24.43
CA LEU A 4 17.75 53.74 -24.42
C LEU A 4 17.03 53.04 -23.26
N LEU A 5 17.02 53.67 -22.07
CA LEU A 5 16.32 53.18 -20.89
C LEU A 5 14.80 53.10 -21.12
N GLN A 6 14.19 54.11 -21.75
CA GLN A 6 12.77 54.10 -22.11
C GLN A 6 12.41 52.99 -23.10
N LEU A 7 13.24 52.79 -24.14
CA LEU A 7 13.01 51.71 -25.11
C LEU A 7 13.10 50.34 -24.46
N VAL A 8 14.08 50.13 -23.58
CA VAL A 8 14.23 48.87 -22.81
C VAL A 8 12.98 48.60 -21.96
N GLN A 9 12.46 49.62 -21.26
CA GLN A 9 11.23 49.48 -20.47
C GLN A 9 10.00 49.13 -21.32
N LEU A 10 9.86 49.76 -22.49
CA LEU A 10 8.75 49.53 -23.41
C LEU A 10 8.78 48.11 -23.99
N ILE A 11 9.97 47.63 -24.36
CA ILE A 11 10.20 46.26 -24.85
C ILE A 11 9.88 45.24 -23.75
N LEU A 12 10.33 45.47 -22.50
CA LEU A 12 10.08 44.57 -21.38
C LEU A 12 8.58 44.43 -21.07
N LEU A 13 7.85 45.55 -21.05
CA LEU A 13 6.40 45.57 -20.83
C LEU A 13 5.64 44.87 -21.98
N HIS A 14 6.10 45.06 -23.22
CA HIS A 14 5.51 44.40 -24.38
C HIS A 14 5.72 42.89 -24.33
N LEU A 15 6.92 42.44 -23.95
CA LEU A 15 7.26 41.04 -23.80
C LEU A 15 6.43 40.36 -22.71
N MET A 16 6.24 41.02 -21.55
CA MET A 16 5.38 40.49 -20.48
C MET A 16 3.93 40.32 -20.93
N LYS A 17 3.37 41.31 -21.64
CA LYS A 17 2.00 41.20 -22.19
C LYS A 17 1.86 40.07 -23.20
N TRP A 18 2.87 39.85 -24.03
CA TRP A 18 2.89 38.77 -25.01
C TRP A 18 3.04 37.38 -24.36
N LEU A 19 3.76 37.28 -23.25
CA LEU A 19 3.96 36.03 -22.52
C LEU A 19 2.77 35.67 -21.63
N GLN A 20 2.05 36.66 -21.11
CA GLN A 20 0.87 36.50 -20.25
C GLN A 20 -0.17 35.48 -20.74
N PRO A 21 -0.62 35.46 -22.01
CA PRO A 21 -1.61 34.49 -22.48
C PRO A 21 -1.13 33.04 -22.46
N PHE A 22 0.19 32.80 -22.49
CA PHE A 22 0.77 31.46 -22.41
C PHE A 22 0.99 31.00 -20.96
N LEU A 23 1.23 31.93 -20.04
CA LEU A 23 1.50 31.59 -18.64
C LEU A 23 0.27 31.01 -17.93
N ALA A 24 -0.93 31.56 -18.22
CA ALA A 24 -2.19 31.08 -17.64
C ALA A 24 -2.49 29.59 -17.95
N PRO A 25 -2.48 29.11 -19.21
CA PRO A 25 -2.73 27.70 -19.50
C PRO A 25 -1.62 26.79 -18.97
N ILE A 26 -0.36 27.23 -18.98
CA ILE A 26 0.76 26.46 -18.41
C ILE A 26 0.55 26.25 -16.91
N CYS A 27 0.25 27.31 -16.15
CA CYS A 27 -0.03 27.21 -14.72
C CYS A 27 -1.23 26.30 -14.44
N PHE A 28 -2.28 26.37 -15.26
CA PHE A 28 -3.44 25.49 -15.13
C PHE A 28 -3.06 24.02 -15.31
N VAL A 29 -2.34 23.68 -16.39
CA VAL A 29 -1.89 22.31 -16.65
C VAL A 29 -0.98 21.80 -15.54
N LEU A 30 -0.06 22.63 -15.03
CA LEU A 30 0.82 22.27 -13.93
C LEU A 30 0.06 22.05 -12.62
N ALA A 31 -0.92 22.90 -12.30
CA ALA A 31 -1.74 22.73 -11.12
C ALA A 31 -2.54 21.41 -11.19
N TRP A 32 -3.17 21.14 -12.33
CA TRP A 32 -3.94 19.92 -12.53
C TRP A 32 -3.06 18.66 -12.57
N SER A 33 -1.84 18.74 -13.12
CA SER A 33 -0.94 17.59 -13.13
C SER A 33 -0.51 17.21 -11.71
N VAL A 34 -0.21 18.18 -10.85
CA VAL A 34 0.11 17.93 -9.44
C VAL A 34 -1.07 17.28 -8.71
N VAL A 35 -2.29 17.79 -8.92
CA VAL A 35 -3.51 17.20 -8.32
C VAL A 35 -3.73 15.76 -8.82
N ALA A 36 -3.61 15.53 -10.14
CA ALA A 36 -3.78 14.21 -10.73
C ALA A 36 -2.74 13.21 -10.23
N LEU A 37 -1.47 13.63 -10.11
CA LEU A 37 -0.40 12.81 -9.54
C LEU A 37 -0.66 12.49 -8.07
N GLY A 38 -1.14 13.45 -7.27
CA GLY A 38 -1.52 13.23 -5.88
C GLY A 38 -2.63 12.19 -5.75
N ILE A 39 -3.69 12.31 -6.54
CA ILE A 39 -4.80 11.33 -6.58
C ILE A 39 -4.27 9.96 -7.03
N TRP A 40 -3.43 9.92 -8.06
CA TRP A 40 -2.84 8.68 -8.56
C TRP A 40 -2.05 7.94 -7.47
N GLN A 41 -1.20 8.65 -6.73
CA GLN A 41 -0.43 8.06 -5.64
C GLN A 41 -1.35 7.48 -4.55
N VAL A 42 -2.38 8.21 -4.15
CA VAL A 42 -3.35 7.72 -3.15
C VAL A 42 -4.05 6.45 -3.65
N ILE A 43 -4.47 6.41 -4.92
CA ILE A 43 -5.11 5.24 -5.51
C ILE A 43 -4.14 4.05 -5.57
N VAL A 44 -2.90 4.26 -6.00
CA VAL A 44 -1.88 3.20 -6.08
C VAL A 44 -1.59 2.65 -4.68
N THR A 45 -1.34 3.51 -3.70
CA THR A 45 -1.11 3.09 -2.31
C THR A 45 -2.32 2.39 -1.72
N ALA A 46 -3.54 2.88 -1.97
CA ALA A 46 -4.75 2.22 -1.50
C ALA A 46 -4.92 0.84 -2.15
N ARG A 47 -4.69 0.72 -3.46
CA ARG A 47 -4.73 -0.57 -4.15
C ARG A 47 -3.67 -1.53 -3.65
N ASP A 48 -2.46 -1.04 -3.39
CA ASP A 48 -1.36 -1.85 -2.87
C ASP A 48 -1.64 -2.29 -1.43
N SER A 49 -2.21 -1.40 -0.59
CA SER A 49 -2.69 -1.77 0.75
C SER A 49 -3.84 -2.76 0.71
N VAL A 50 -4.75 -2.67 -0.27
CA VAL A 50 -5.86 -3.62 -0.45
C VAL A 50 -5.34 -4.95 -0.98
N GLN A 51 -4.38 -4.97 -1.90
CA GLN A 51 -3.73 -6.21 -2.33
C GLN A 51 -2.96 -6.85 -1.17
N ARG A 52 -2.21 -6.07 -0.39
CA ARG A 52 -1.51 -6.55 0.81
C ARG A 52 -2.49 -7.05 1.89
N ALA A 53 -3.62 -6.39 2.06
CA ALA A 53 -4.69 -6.83 2.97
C ALA A 53 -5.43 -8.07 2.45
N GLN A 54 -5.62 -8.21 1.14
CA GLN A 54 -6.16 -9.43 0.52
C GLN A 54 -5.18 -10.60 0.67
N THR A 55 -3.86 -10.36 0.59
CA THR A 55 -2.85 -11.37 0.93
C THR A 55 -2.96 -11.77 2.40
N MET A 56 -3.16 -10.81 3.32
CA MET A 56 -3.38 -11.13 4.73
C MET A 56 -4.67 -11.94 4.99
N HIS A 57 -5.73 -11.73 4.20
CA HIS A 57 -6.97 -12.52 4.29
C HIS A 57 -6.84 -13.95 3.72
N ARG A 58 -5.74 -14.25 3.01
CA ARG A 58 -5.42 -15.60 2.53
C ARG A 58 -4.52 -16.38 3.48
N ILE A 59 -4.07 -15.78 4.58
CA ILE A 59 -3.21 -16.45 5.54
C ILE A 59 -4.12 -17.25 6.51
N PRO A 60 -4.14 -18.59 6.46
CA PRO A 60 -5.05 -19.40 7.27
C PRO A 60 -4.61 -19.51 8.74
N CYS A 61 -3.50 -18.88 9.12
CA CYS A 61 -2.92 -19.01 10.47
C CYS A 61 -3.83 -18.53 11.59
N THR A 62 -4.74 -17.57 11.34
CA THR A 62 -5.67 -17.07 12.38
C THR A 62 -6.72 -18.10 12.80
N ASP A 63 -7.05 -19.03 11.89
CA ASP A 63 -8.06 -20.08 12.11
C ASP A 63 -7.42 -21.45 12.42
N CYS A 64 -6.10 -21.50 12.59
CA CYS A 64 -5.37 -22.73 12.88
C CYS A 64 -5.36 -23.04 14.38
N ALA A 65 -5.61 -24.28 14.75
CA ALA A 65 -5.65 -24.72 16.16
C ALA A 65 -4.31 -24.58 16.91
N PHE A 66 -3.19 -24.49 16.19
CA PHE A 66 -1.85 -24.29 16.76
C PHE A 66 -1.48 -22.81 16.97
N PHE A 67 -2.33 -21.87 16.58
CA PHE A 67 -2.07 -20.45 16.73
C PHE A 67 -2.18 -20.02 18.20
N THR A 68 -1.04 -19.65 18.79
CA THR A 68 -0.96 -19.33 20.22
C THR A 68 -1.04 -17.82 20.52
N ASN A 69 -1.29 -16.99 19.49
CA ASN A 69 -1.46 -15.53 19.56
C ASN A 69 -0.45 -14.79 20.47
N GLN A 70 0.75 -15.34 20.63
CA GLN A 70 1.80 -14.83 21.50
C GLN A 70 2.93 -14.24 20.65
N ALA A 71 3.45 -13.08 21.06
CA ALA A 71 4.42 -12.31 20.27
C ALA A 71 5.76 -13.05 20.06
N VAL A 72 6.10 -14.00 20.94
CA VAL A 72 7.37 -14.75 20.92
C VAL A 72 7.29 -15.99 20.03
N LEU A 73 6.15 -16.71 20.02
CA LEU A 73 5.93 -17.89 19.17
C LEU A 73 4.52 -17.87 18.59
N LYS A 74 4.37 -17.37 17.37
CA LYS A 74 3.06 -17.30 16.68
C LYS A 74 2.51 -18.70 16.34
N CYS A 75 3.40 -19.61 15.94
CA CYS A 75 3.14 -21.02 15.70
C CYS A 75 4.29 -21.86 16.27
N PRO A 76 4.03 -22.93 17.04
CA PRO A 76 5.07 -23.79 17.59
C PRO A 76 5.76 -24.67 16.54
N LEU A 77 5.11 -24.96 15.40
CA LEU A 77 5.67 -25.76 14.31
C LEU A 77 6.59 -24.92 13.42
N HIS A 78 6.09 -23.76 12.96
CA HIS A 78 6.81 -22.86 12.05
C HIS A 78 6.84 -21.42 12.60
N PRO A 79 7.72 -21.11 13.58
CA PRO A 79 7.75 -19.80 14.24
C PRO A 79 8.20 -18.65 13.33
N THR A 80 8.97 -18.95 12.28
CA THR A 80 9.51 -17.96 11.32
C THR A 80 8.56 -17.65 10.17
N GLU A 81 7.71 -18.60 9.78
CA GLU A 81 6.83 -18.51 8.61
C GLU A 81 5.37 -18.13 8.98
N ALA A 82 5.01 -18.22 10.26
CA ALA A 82 3.68 -17.86 10.74
C ALA A 82 3.34 -16.38 10.46
N LEU A 83 2.11 -16.14 9.96
CA LEU A 83 1.59 -14.81 9.58
C LEU A 83 2.35 -14.14 8.40
N SER A 84 3.10 -14.91 7.60
CA SER A 84 3.69 -14.45 6.33
C SER A 84 2.94 -15.03 5.11
N GLU A 85 3.31 -14.56 3.92
CA GLU A 85 2.81 -15.10 2.65
C GLU A 85 3.27 -16.54 2.38
N ASP A 86 4.34 -17.00 3.03
CA ASP A 86 4.84 -18.38 2.94
C ASP A 86 3.91 -19.38 3.66
N ALA A 87 3.08 -18.91 4.61
CA ALA A 87 2.10 -19.74 5.29
C ALA A 87 0.82 -20.01 4.46
N ILE A 88 0.71 -19.42 3.26
CA ILE A 88 -0.40 -19.69 2.34
C ILE A 88 -0.25 -21.11 1.80
N GLY A 89 -1.11 -22.03 2.28
CA GLY A 89 -1.04 -23.46 1.92
C GLY A 89 -0.20 -24.31 2.87
N CYS A 90 -0.03 -23.87 4.13
CA CYS A 90 0.64 -24.67 5.17
C CYS A 90 0.08 -26.10 5.25
N LEU A 91 0.95 -27.10 5.13
CA LEU A 91 0.61 -28.53 5.16
C LEU A 91 0.08 -28.99 6.52
N ASP A 92 0.51 -28.31 7.59
CA ASP A 92 0.13 -28.62 8.97
C ASP A 92 -1.09 -27.81 9.46
N PHE A 93 -1.84 -27.20 8.52
CA PHE A 93 -3.05 -26.46 8.86
C PHE A 93 -4.14 -27.43 9.33
N GLU A 94 -4.56 -27.27 10.58
CA GLU A 94 -5.64 -28.04 11.20
C GLU A 94 -6.62 -27.07 11.87
N THR A 95 -7.92 -27.18 11.54
CA THR A 95 -8.99 -26.38 12.17
C THR A 95 -9.46 -26.99 13.49
N ALA A 96 -9.32 -28.31 13.65
CA ALA A 96 -9.67 -29.02 14.87
C ALA A 96 -8.49 -29.00 15.84
N ASN A 97 -8.76 -28.85 17.15
CA ASN A 97 -7.71 -28.96 18.15
C ASN A 97 -7.13 -30.39 18.14
N PRO A 98 -5.84 -30.58 17.80
CA PRO A 98 -5.25 -31.90 17.62
C PRO A 98 -5.13 -32.65 18.94
N ILE A 99 -5.07 -31.96 20.09
CA ILE A 99 -5.08 -32.61 21.40
C ILE A 99 -6.46 -33.20 21.71
N LEU A 100 -7.54 -32.51 21.35
CA LEU A 100 -8.90 -33.04 21.50
C LEU A 100 -9.14 -34.20 20.53
N ALA A 101 -8.72 -34.05 19.27
CA ALA A 101 -8.85 -35.11 18.27
C ALA A 101 -8.02 -36.36 18.62
N ALA A 102 -6.82 -36.19 19.20
CA ALA A 102 -6.00 -37.30 19.67
C ALA A 102 -6.60 -37.99 20.91
N HIS A 103 -7.13 -37.20 21.85
CA HIS A 103 -7.80 -37.74 23.04
C HIS A 103 -9.03 -38.58 22.66
N GLU A 104 -9.85 -38.11 21.70
CA GLU A 104 -11.04 -38.84 21.27
C GLU A 104 -10.71 -40.18 20.58
N ARG A 105 -9.65 -40.23 19.77
CA ARG A 105 -9.16 -41.48 19.18
C ARG A 105 -8.66 -42.49 20.23
N LEU A 106 -8.04 -42.01 21.30
CA LEU A 106 -7.56 -42.87 22.39
C LEU A 106 -8.74 -43.45 23.17
N THR A 107 -9.77 -42.66 23.45
CA THR A 107 -10.97 -43.12 24.18
C THR A 107 -11.91 -44.00 23.36
N ALA A 108 -11.83 -43.96 22.03
CA ALA A 108 -12.66 -44.80 21.14
C ALA A 108 -12.03 -46.17 20.83
N SER A 109 -10.80 -46.43 21.30
CA SER A 109 -10.07 -47.69 21.11
C SER A 109 -10.17 -48.64 22.33
N ASP A 110 -10.74 -48.18 23.44
CA ASP A 110 -11.11 -48.97 24.62
C ASP A 110 -12.61 -49.33 24.58
#